data_AF-A0A9K3KIG5-F1
#
_entry.id   AF-A0A9K3KIG5-F1
#
_cell.length_a   1.000
_cell.length_b   1.000
_cell.length_c   1.000
_cell.angle_alpha   90.00
_cell.angle_beta   90.00
_cell.angle_gamma   90.00
#
_symmetry.space_group_name_H-M   'P 1'
#
loop_
_entity.id
_entity.type
_entity.pdbx_description
1 polymer ?
#
loop_
_entity_poly.entity_id
_entity_poly.type
_entity_poly.pdbx_seq_one_letter_code
_entity_poly.pdbx_strand_id
1 'polypeptide(L)'
;MDLPKLSTTRNKIITIAVDVIIPVHNAAATIQEAVESALYQEWPDESISSNNNNNNNHSNSPVGSFRKEVSLSITVCCYDDGSSDNSLNILKRLQMDHSNKVSQTASGSDRTIPSRLLIKSSDNGTARGAGYARNRAIEMNNPPLHHSRRNVETSSSVAADSDSTPSGDNNVKFLCLLDSDDVMHPNRVALQTHFMMTQLSSSETRHNTLLGCTFVRDPPDSTWHYSQWANSLTDERLLLERYREITILQPTWFMSYEVWTRVGGYVEAPSADSNDTVVDILLRRQHEVPIDGNDGDHPRTSSCCLIHPRFDTPSSLRLAEDLRFFHAHLKCRGSTIRMLRTETPLVTYRYFGDSQSQSFRTSRKLLLQLRVLAVAQSVLSRQWKDKKFIIWGAGRDGKDFYKALDPNFQRNVYCFVDVDLKKLNAGFYVTGRDKDTNNNDGETRKIPIVHFSFLIPDTKVRKSVQIAWQRDGGANDAQNGCIDKTHPSKNDTPGKVGPMKKRQKRTNNLDRFQLVDRGLDRRLLQELPVIVCVALYRTNGVLEKNVASIERLEGENLWHFS
;
A
#
# COMPACT_ATOMS: atom_id res chain seq x y z
N MET A 1 51.96 36.00 -20.46
CA MET A 1 51.63 34.64 -19.99
C MET A 1 50.14 34.62 -19.74
N ASP A 2 49.43 33.81 -20.52
CA ASP A 2 47.98 33.77 -20.59
C ASP A 2 47.34 33.26 -19.30
N LEU A 3 46.26 33.94 -18.88
CA LEU A 3 45.32 33.45 -17.88
C LEU A 3 44.56 32.24 -18.44
N PRO A 4 44.44 31.13 -17.70
CA PRO A 4 43.66 29.99 -18.17
C PRO A 4 42.17 30.37 -18.19
N LYS A 5 41.57 30.30 -19.38
CA LYS A 5 40.12 30.40 -19.58
C LYS A 5 39.44 29.33 -18.71
N LEU A 6 38.55 29.76 -17.81
CA LEU A 6 37.60 28.85 -17.17
C LEU A 6 36.81 28.12 -18.26
N SER A 7 36.98 26.80 -18.32
CA SER A 7 36.14 25.90 -19.10
C SER A 7 34.73 25.97 -18.55
N THR A 8 33.80 26.50 -19.35
CA THR A 8 32.37 26.46 -19.10
C THR A 8 31.91 25.00 -19.17
N THR A 9 31.84 24.32 -18.04
CA THR A 9 31.19 23.01 -17.93
C THR A 9 29.73 23.19 -18.37
N ARG A 10 29.37 22.69 -19.56
CA ARG A 10 27.98 22.61 -19.99
C ARG A 10 27.22 21.81 -18.92
N ASN A 11 26.29 22.45 -18.20
CA ASN A 11 25.34 21.73 -17.35
C ASN A 11 24.65 20.66 -18.21
N LYS A 12 24.94 19.40 -17.90
CA LYS A 12 24.45 18.26 -18.66
C LYS A 12 22.97 18.08 -18.32
N ILE A 13 22.08 18.35 -19.28
CA ILE A 13 20.63 18.18 -19.10
C ILE A 13 20.34 16.72 -18.72
N ILE A 14 19.55 16.52 -17.66
CA ILE A 14 19.12 15.18 -17.24
C ILE A 14 17.86 14.82 -18.04
N THR A 15 17.90 13.70 -18.75
CA THR A 15 16.72 13.17 -19.45
C THR A 15 15.89 12.36 -18.47
N ILE A 16 14.60 12.67 -18.38
CA ILE A 16 13.64 11.97 -17.53
C ILE A 16 12.48 11.51 -18.40
N ALA A 17 12.23 10.21 -18.39
CA ALA A 17 11.08 9.60 -19.03
C ALA A 17 10.10 9.09 -17.97
N VAL A 18 8.82 9.45 -18.12
CA VAL A 18 7.74 8.98 -17.25
C VAL A 18 6.77 8.15 -18.08
N ASP A 19 6.57 6.89 -17.71
CA ASP A 19 5.52 6.06 -18.29
C ASP A 19 4.28 6.16 -17.40
N VAL A 20 3.18 6.70 -17.93
CA VAL A 20 1.88 6.67 -17.25
C VAL A 20 1.19 5.37 -17.60
N ILE A 21 0.93 4.53 -16.59
CA ILE A 21 0.45 3.15 -16.77
C ILE A 21 -1.04 3.09 -16.48
N ILE A 22 -1.84 2.81 -17.50
CA ILE A 22 -3.30 2.75 -17.43
C ILE A 22 -3.77 1.34 -17.81
N PRO A 23 -4.16 0.49 -16.84
CA PRO A 23 -4.86 -0.76 -17.15
C PRO A 23 -6.31 -0.43 -17.52
N VAL A 24 -6.79 -0.99 -18.62
CA VAL A 24 -8.14 -0.69 -19.15
C VAL A 24 -8.96 -1.97 -19.19
N HIS A 25 -10.15 -1.93 -18.60
CA HIS A 25 -11.14 -3.00 -18.75
C HIS A 25 -12.53 -2.42 -18.54
N ASN A 26 -13.33 -2.37 -19.61
CA ASN A 26 -14.71 -1.86 -19.59
C ASN A 26 -14.85 -0.45 -18.99
N ALA A 27 -14.04 0.49 -19.49
CA ALA A 27 -13.93 1.86 -19.01
C ALA A 27 -14.45 2.88 -20.03
N ALA A 28 -15.37 2.53 -20.94
CA ALA A 28 -15.78 3.41 -22.03
C ALA A 28 -16.34 4.76 -21.57
N ALA A 29 -16.91 4.83 -20.36
CA ALA A 29 -17.44 6.06 -19.78
C ALA A 29 -16.36 7.02 -19.25
N THR A 30 -15.15 6.52 -18.96
CA THR A 30 -14.14 7.25 -18.17
C THR A 30 -12.78 7.34 -18.85
N ILE A 31 -12.47 6.42 -19.76
CA ILE A 31 -11.14 6.24 -20.33
C ILE A 31 -10.67 7.45 -21.12
N GLN A 32 -11.58 8.19 -21.75
CA GLN A 32 -11.23 9.41 -22.49
C GLN A 32 -10.62 10.45 -21.56
N GLU A 33 -11.31 10.79 -20.48
CA GLU A 33 -10.85 11.79 -19.51
C GLU A 33 -9.57 11.32 -18.80
N ALA A 34 -9.48 10.02 -18.45
CA ALA A 34 -8.29 9.45 -17.84
C ALA A 34 -7.05 9.63 -18.73
N VAL A 35 -7.15 9.25 -20.02
CA VAL A 35 -6.05 9.34 -20.99
C VAL A 35 -5.71 10.79 -21.32
N GLU A 36 -6.70 11.66 -21.53
CA GLU A 36 -6.47 13.08 -21.80
C GLU A 36 -5.76 13.75 -20.62
N SER A 37 -6.16 13.45 -19.37
CA SER A 37 -5.50 13.98 -18.16
C SER A 37 -4.03 13.56 -18.04
N ALA A 38 -3.69 12.37 -18.55
CA ALA A 38 -2.32 11.86 -18.58
C ALA A 38 -1.49 12.46 -19.73
N LEU A 39 -2.09 12.69 -20.91
CA LEU A 39 -1.42 13.24 -22.08
C LEU A 39 -1.10 14.73 -21.92
N TYR A 40 -1.98 15.49 -21.27
CA TYR A 40 -1.89 16.94 -21.17
C TYR A 40 -1.41 17.41 -19.79
N GLN A 41 -0.32 16.80 -19.32
CA GLN A 41 0.37 17.26 -18.10
C GLN A 41 1.23 18.49 -18.37
N GLU A 42 1.38 19.34 -17.36
CA GLU A 42 2.00 20.66 -17.48
C GLU A 42 2.96 20.93 -16.31
N TRP A 43 3.94 21.80 -16.57
CA TRP A 43 4.71 22.45 -15.52
C TRP A 43 3.84 23.44 -14.72
N PRO A 44 4.00 23.55 -13.39
CA PRO A 44 3.30 24.55 -12.57
C PRO A 44 3.53 25.98 -13.05
N ASP A 45 2.61 26.88 -12.70
CA ASP A 45 2.74 28.29 -13.05
C ASP A 45 3.77 28.98 -12.16
N GLU A 46 4.75 29.64 -12.76
CA GLU A 46 5.79 30.38 -12.03
C GLU A 46 5.26 31.70 -11.46
N SER A 47 4.11 32.21 -11.95
CA SER A 47 3.58 33.53 -11.54
C SER A 47 2.72 33.53 -10.27
N ILE A 48 2.37 32.36 -9.72
CA ILE A 48 1.44 32.27 -8.57
C ILE A 48 2.20 32.34 -7.22
N SER A 49 3.52 32.20 -7.21
CA SER A 49 4.34 32.22 -5.98
C SER A 49 4.74 33.61 -5.48
N SER A 50 4.37 34.70 -6.17
CA SER A 50 4.89 36.06 -5.90
C SER A 50 3.98 36.99 -5.08
N ASN A 51 2.85 36.52 -4.54
CA ASN A 51 1.88 37.43 -3.89
C ASN A 51 2.08 37.69 -2.39
N ASN A 52 3.26 37.40 -1.82
CA ASN A 52 3.59 37.82 -0.45
C ASN A 52 5.10 38.10 -0.31
N ASN A 53 5.54 39.24 -0.84
CA ASN A 53 6.44 40.21 -0.19
C ASN A 53 7.04 41.14 -1.23
N ASN A 54 6.86 42.45 -1.03
CA ASN A 54 7.61 43.50 -1.69
C ASN A 54 9.10 43.35 -1.35
N ASN A 55 9.83 42.59 -2.16
CA ASN A 55 11.28 42.69 -2.32
C ASN A 55 11.65 42.18 -3.71
N ASN A 56 12.21 43.08 -4.53
CA ASN A 56 12.70 42.84 -5.89
C ASN A 56 13.94 41.92 -5.90
N ASN A 57 13.78 40.66 -5.51
CA ASN A 57 14.68 39.59 -5.90
C ASN A 57 13.83 38.59 -6.69
N HIS A 58 14.11 38.44 -7.99
CA HIS A 58 13.62 37.34 -8.82
C HIS A 58 14.15 36.00 -8.26
N SER A 59 13.57 35.51 -7.17
CA SER A 59 13.79 34.14 -6.72
C SER A 59 12.99 33.23 -7.65
N ASN A 60 13.66 32.61 -8.62
CA ASN A 60 13.07 31.56 -9.44
C ASN A 60 12.43 30.51 -8.51
N SER A 61 11.18 30.12 -8.79
CA SER A 61 10.56 28.97 -8.11
C SER A 61 11.48 27.73 -8.21
N PRO A 62 11.64 26.92 -7.14
CA PRO A 62 12.45 25.70 -7.20
C PRO A 62 12.09 24.77 -8.35
N VAL A 63 10.81 24.69 -8.72
CA VAL A 63 10.33 23.90 -9.86
C VAL A 63 10.73 24.53 -11.19
N GLY A 64 10.72 25.86 -11.31
CA GLY A 64 11.14 26.58 -12.51
C GLY A 64 12.63 26.46 -12.80
N SER A 65 13.46 26.43 -11.75
CA SER A 65 14.90 26.14 -11.91
C SER A 65 15.11 24.70 -12.35
N PHE A 66 14.43 23.74 -11.72
CA PHE A 66 14.48 22.33 -12.09
C PHE A 66 14.05 22.09 -13.55
N ARG A 67 13.00 22.77 -14.02
CA ARG A 67 12.51 22.69 -15.41
C ARG A 67 13.60 23.03 -16.43
N LYS A 68 14.52 23.95 -16.11
CA LYS A 68 15.63 24.35 -17.00
C LYS A 68 16.78 23.34 -17.03
N GLU A 69 16.84 22.43 -16.06
CA GLU A 69 17.93 21.46 -15.88
C GLU A 69 17.57 20.07 -16.43
N VAL A 70 16.30 19.83 -16.77
CA VAL A 70 15.80 18.51 -17.18
C VAL A 70 15.08 18.54 -18.53
N SER A 71 15.17 17.43 -19.25
CA SER A 71 14.32 17.12 -20.39
C SER A 71 13.31 16.05 -19.94
N LEU A 72 12.07 16.47 -19.68
CA LEU A 72 11.00 15.59 -19.20
C LEU A 72 10.07 15.20 -20.36
N SER A 73 9.79 13.91 -20.52
CA SER A 73 8.81 13.39 -21.48
C SER A 73 7.90 12.33 -20.89
N ILE A 74 6.71 12.19 -21.47
CA ILE A 74 5.65 11.27 -21.00
C ILE A 74 5.31 10.25 -22.08
N THR A 75 5.22 8.98 -21.71
CA THR A 75 4.58 7.95 -22.54
C THR A 75 3.37 7.40 -21.79
N VAL A 76 2.16 7.68 -22.28
CA VAL A 76 0.93 7.07 -21.74
C VAL A 76 0.79 5.68 -22.34
N CYS A 77 0.81 4.65 -21.49
CA CYS A 77 0.75 3.24 -21.87
C CYS A 77 -0.59 2.65 -21.44
N CYS A 78 -1.49 2.44 -22.39
CA CYS A 78 -2.79 1.82 -22.17
C CYS A 78 -2.77 0.36 -22.61
N TYR A 79 -3.11 -0.55 -21.71
CA TYR A 79 -3.35 -1.94 -22.05
C TYR A 79 -4.82 -2.32 -21.82
N ASP A 80 -5.53 -2.63 -22.90
CA ASP A 80 -6.90 -3.12 -22.86
C ASP A 80 -6.94 -4.62 -22.54
N ASP A 81 -7.37 -4.95 -21.33
CA ASP A 81 -7.45 -6.31 -20.81
C ASP A 81 -8.78 -6.98 -21.20
N GLY A 82 -9.06 -6.99 -22.51
CA GLY A 82 -10.24 -7.64 -23.06
C GLY A 82 -11.55 -6.91 -22.71
N SER A 83 -11.63 -5.61 -23.00
CA SER A 83 -12.88 -4.88 -22.84
C SER A 83 -13.94 -5.39 -23.82
N SER A 84 -15.16 -5.50 -23.31
CA SER A 84 -16.37 -5.85 -24.08
C SER A 84 -17.19 -4.62 -24.51
N ASP A 85 -16.88 -3.45 -23.95
CA ASP A 85 -17.51 -2.18 -24.29
C ASP A 85 -16.70 -1.39 -25.34
N ASN A 86 -17.02 -0.10 -25.49
CA ASN A 86 -16.38 0.76 -26.49
C ASN A 86 -14.97 1.28 -26.11
N SER A 87 -14.37 0.79 -25.01
CA SER A 87 -13.08 1.30 -24.50
C SER A 87 -11.97 1.29 -25.55
N LEU A 88 -11.77 0.16 -26.24
CA LEU A 88 -10.70 0.00 -27.22
C LEU A 88 -10.87 0.93 -28.43
N ASN A 89 -12.11 1.21 -28.86
CA ASN A 89 -12.37 2.12 -29.97
C ASN A 89 -12.10 3.57 -29.59
N ILE A 90 -12.47 3.96 -28.36
CA ILE A 90 -12.16 5.30 -27.82
C ILE A 90 -10.64 5.48 -27.75
N LEU A 91 -9.93 4.48 -27.22
CA LEU A 91 -8.48 4.44 -27.17
C LEU A 91 -7.84 4.65 -28.55
N LYS A 92 -8.27 3.89 -29.57
CA LYS A 92 -7.75 4.03 -30.95
C LYS A 92 -8.00 5.42 -31.52
N ARG A 93 -9.18 6.01 -31.27
CA ARG A 93 -9.50 7.38 -31.70
C ARG A 93 -8.57 8.40 -31.06
N LEU A 94 -8.36 8.32 -29.74
CA LEU A 94 -7.47 9.21 -29.01
C LEU A 94 -6.03 9.13 -29.52
N GLN A 95 -5.56 7.94 -29.91
CA GLN A 95 -4.23 7.79 -30.50
C GLN A 95 -4.09 8.54 -31.83
N MET A 96 -5.10 8.45 -32.69
CA MET A 96 -5.13 9.17 -33.96
C MET A 96 -5.19 10.68 -33.73
N ASP A 97 -6.10 11.14 -32.87
CA ASP A 97 -6.30 12.56 -32.56
C ASP A 97 -5.03 13.18 -31.97
N HIS A 98 -4.37 12.49 -31.03
CA HIS A 98 -3.12 12.97 -30.42
C HIS A 98 -1.97 13.02 -31.43
N SER A 99 -1.82 11.98 -32.27
CA SER A 99 -0.77 11.95 -33.29
C SER A 99 -0.93 13.09 -34.31
N ASN A 100 -2.18 13.39 -34.69
CA ASN A 100 -2.50 14.52 -35.57
C ASN A 100 -2.21 15.86 -34.89
N LYS A 101 -2.61 16.03 -33.62
CA LYS A 101 -2.38 17.25 -32.85
C LYS A 101 -0.88 17.54 -32.68
N VAL A 102 -0.08 16.55 -32.29
CA VAL A 102 1.38 16.68 -32.16
C VAL A 102 2.03 17.05 -33.50
N SER A 103 1.51 16.54 -34.62
CA SER A 103 2.01 16.88 -35.96
C SER A 103 1.64 18.30 -36.41
N GLN A 104 0.56 18.87 -35.89
CA GLN A 104 0.07 20.22 -36.24
C GLN A 104 0.60 21.31 -35.31
N THR A 105 0.90 21.00 -34.05
CA THR A 105 1.38 21.96 -33.06
C THR A 105 2.90 21.90 -32.91
N ALA A 106 3.63 22.59 -33.80
CA ALA A 106 5.06 22.90 -33.58
C ALA A 106 5.28 23.98 -32.48
N SER A 107 4.19 24.57 -31.99
CA SER A 107 4.13 25.63 -30.96
C SER A 107 3.16 25.20 -29.85
N GLY A 108 3.50 24.16 -29.08
CA GLY A 108 2.78 23.85 -27.85
C GLY A 108 2.85 25.02 -26.85
N SER A 109 1.96 25.06 -25.86
CA SER A 109 2.15 25.98 -24.74
C SER A 109 3.53 25.67 -24.11
N ASP A 110 4.30 26.70 -23.74
CA ASP A 110 5.63 26.52 -23.16
C ASP A 110 5.60 25.52 -21.98
N ARG A 111 4.49 25.44 -21.26
CA ARG A 111 4.33 24.63 -20.05
C ARG A 111 3.94 23.17 -20.29
N THR A 112 3.44 22.79 -21.46
CA THR A 112 2.98 21.42 -21.70
C THR A 112 4.16 20.46 -21.81
N ILE A 113 4.11 19.33 -21.09
CA ILE A 113 5.16 18.31 -21.15
C ILE A 113 4.96 17.45 -22.42
N PRO A 114 5.99 17.24 -23.25
CA PRO A 114 5.88 16.39 -24.43
C PRO A 114 5.40 14.98 -24.09
N SER A 115 4.36 14.52 -24.79
CA SER A 115 3.72 13.23 -24.51
C SER A 115 3.36 12.44 -25.77
N ARG A 116 3.23 11.12 -25.64
CA ARG A 116 2.69 10.23 -26.68
C ARG A 116 1.84 9.12 -26.06
N LEU A 117 0.99 8.49 -26.88
CA LEU A 117 0.08 7.43 -26.48
C LEU A 117 0.45 6.08 -27.14
N LEU A 118 0.67 5.06 -26.32
CA LEU A 118 0.84 3.66 -26.72
C LEU A 118 -0.37 2.85 -26.28
N ILE A 119 -0.83 1.96 -27.16
CA ILE A 119 -2.03 1.15 -26.94
C ILE A 119 -1.74 -0.28 -27.37
N LYS A 120 -2.06 -1.24 -26.51
CA LYS A 120 -2.19 -2.67 -26.85
C LYS A 120 -3.48 -3.22 -26.24
N SER A 121 -3.90 -4.36 -26.73
CA SER A 121 -5.06 -5.10 -26.22
C SER A 121 -4.72 -6.58 -26.06
N SER A 122 -5.49 -7.27 -25.22
CA SER A 122 -5.42 -8.73 -25.07
C SER A 122 -5.67 -9.45 -26.40
N ASP A 123 -4.80 -10.39 -26.77
CA ASP A 123 -4.87 -11.11 -28.05
C ASP A 123 -6.11 -12.00 -28.17
N ASN A 124 -6.62 -12.52 -27.05
CA ASN A 124 -7.74 -13.45 -26.99
C ASN A 124 -9.01 -12.84 -26.40
N GLY A 125 -9.02 -11.52 -26.17
CA GLY A 125 -10.15 -10.80 -25.54
C GLY A 125 -10.46 -11.25 -24.11
N THR A 126 -9.62 -12.08 -23.49
CA THR A 126 -9.85 -12.59 -22.13
C THR A 126 -9.16 -11.70 -21.11
N ALA A 127 -9.94 -11.20 -20.15
CA ALA A 127 -9.43 -10.39 -19.05
C ALA A 127 -8.66 -11.24 -18.03
N ARG A 128 -7.48 -10.76 -17.63
CA ARG A 128 -6.60 -11.43 -16.66
C ARG A 128 -6.42 -10.63 -15.36
N GLY A 129 -7.00 -9.44 -15.28
CA GLY A 129 -7.03 -8.59 -14.09
C GLY A 129 -6.09 -7.40 -14.18
N ALA A 130 -6.31 -6.41 -13.31
CA ALA A 130 -5.58 -5.14 -13.34
C ALA A 130 -4.07 -5.31 -13.17
N GLY A 131 -3.61 -6.21 -12.30
CA GLY A 131 -2.18 -6.51 -12.13
C GLY A 131 -1.52 -7.00 -13.43
N TYR A 132 -2.19 -7.90 -14.16
CA TYR A 132 -1.74 -8.38 -15.46
C TYR A 132 -1.68 -7.23 -16.47
N ALA A 133 -2.76 -6.46 -16.59
CA ALA A 133 -2.85 -5.33 -17.49
C ALA A 133 -1.75 -4.28 -17.24
N ARG A 134 -1.42 -4.00 -15.97
CA ARG A 134 -0.33 -3.09 -15.59
C ARG A 134 1.04 -3.64 -16.01
N ASN A 135 1.33 -4.92 -15.80
CA ASN A 135 2.58 -5.52 -16.27
C ASN A 135 2.71 -5.36 -17.80
N ARG A 136 1.68 -5.73 -18.55
CA ARG A 136 1.69 -5.60 -20.01
C ARG A 136 1.82 -4.15 -20.48
N ALA A 137 1.15 -3.20 -19.82
CA ALA A 137 1.28 -1.77 -20.10
C ALA A 137 2.71 -1.25 -19.84
N ILE A 138 3.36 -1.68 -18.75
CA ILE A 138 4.75 -1.32 -18.45
C ILE A 138 5.70 -1.89 -19.52
N GLU A 139 5.53 -3.16 -19.89
CA GLU A 139 6.38 -3.85 -20.85
C GLU A 139 6.29 -3.27 -22.28
N MET A 140 5.20 -2.58 -22.64
CA MET A 140 5.04 -1.95 -23.95
C MET A 140 6.14 -0.97 -24.31
N ASN A 141 6.67 -0.26 -23.30
CA ASN A 141 7.77 0.69 -23.47
C ASN A 141 9.07 0.23 -22.78
N ASN A 142 9.06 -0.98 -22.21
CA ASN A 142 10.17 -1.57 -21.45
C ASN A 142 10.19 -3.09 -21.68
N PRO A 143 10.38 -3.57 -22.93
CA PRO A 143 10.27 -4.99 -23.24
C PRO A 143 11.34 -5.81 -22.48
N PRO A 144 11.00 -7.02 -21.99
CA PRO A 144 11.97 -7.89 -21.32
C PRO A 144 13.16 -8.18 -22.24
N LEU A 145 14.39 -8.11 -21.71
CA LEU A 145 15.63 -8.38 -22.45
C LEU A 145 15.74 -9.82 -23.02
N HIS A 146 14.81 -10.73 -22.67
CA HIS A 146 14.91 -12.18 -22.90
C HIS A 146 14.24 -12.73 -24.18
N HIS A 147 13.92 -11.92 -25.18
CA HIS A 147 13.37 -12.42 -26.46
C HIS A 147 14.33 -12.36 -27.67
N SER A 148 15.62 -12.05 -27.49
CA SER A 148 16.62 -12.06 -28.58
C SER A 148 17.59 -13.27 -28.60
N ARG A 149 17.33 -14.36 -27.86
CA ARG A 149 18.23 -15.54 -27.83
C ARG A 149 17.67 -16.84 -28.42
N ARG A 150 16.55 -16.81 -29.14
CA ARG A 150 16.13 -17.95 -29.97
C ARG A 150 16.08 -17.51 -31.43
N ASN A 151 16.96 -18.12 -32.23
CA ASN A 151 17.18 -17.97 -33.67
C ASN A 151 18.31 -17.01 -34.09
N VAL A 152 19.57 -17.38 -33.83
CA VAL A 152 20.63 -17.39 -34.86
C VAL A 152 21.61 -18.51 -34.48
N GLU A 153 21.45 -19.69 -35.08
CA GLU A 153 22.60 -20.58 -35.29
C GLU A 153 23.30 -20.16 -36.58
N THR A 154 24.63 -20.26 -36.57
CA THR A 154 25.59 -20.11 -37.67
C THR A 154 25.93 -18.68 -38.14
N SER A 155 26.99 -18.10 -37.57
CA SER A 155 28.30 -18.00 -38.23
C SER A 155 29.23 -16.94 -37.58
N SER A 156 30.50 -17.33 -37.46
CA SER A 156 31.72 -16.54 -37.24
C SER A 156 31.84 -15.64 -35.99
N SER A 157 32.70 -16.11 -35.10
CA SER A 157 33.50 -15.40 -34.12
C SER A 157 33.97 -14.00 -34.55
N VAL A 158 33.59 -12.98 -33.77
CA VAL A 158 34.38 -11.75 -33.63
C VAL A 158 34.45 -11.43 -32.14
N ALA A 159 35.66 -11.15 -31.67
CA ALA A 159 36.04 -11.01 -30.28
C ALA A 159 35.16 -10.01 -29.51
N ALA A 160 34.84 -10.37 -28.27
CA ALA A 160 34.22 -9.49 -27.31
C ALA A 160 35.21 -8.36 -26.98
N ASP A 161 34.89 -7.15 -27.42
CA ASP A 161 35.51 -5.93 -26.91
C ASP A 161 34.83 -5.61 -25.58
N SER A 162 35.58 -5.82 -24.52
CA SER A 162 35.16 -5.67 -23.13
C SER A 162 35.39 -4.24 -22.67
N ASP A 163 34.67 -3.25 -23.19
CA ASP A 163 34.61 -1.92 -22.55
C ASP A 163 33.50 -1.01 -23.13
N SER A 164 32.24 -1.21 -22.71
CA SER A 164 31.25 -0.12 -22.69
C SER A 164 29.98 -0.56 -21.96
N THR A 165 30.03 -0.64 -20.63
CA THR A 165 28.81 -0.42 -19.85
C THR A 165 28.54 1.09 -19.94
N PRO A 166 27.41 1.58 -20.49
CA PRO A 166 27.12 3.00 -20.43
C PRO A 166 26.71 3.33 -18.99
N SER A 167 27.70 3.58 -18.14
CA SER A 167 27.55 4.27 -16.87
C SER A 167 27.09 5.70 -17.17
N GLY A 168 25.77 5.93 -17.18
CA GLY A 168 25.19 7.23 -17.47
C GLY A 168 24.02 7.52 -16.54
N ASP A 169 24.30 8.19 -15.43
CA ASP A 169 23.36 8.77 -14.44
C ASP A 169 22.44 9.88 -15.03
N ASN A 170 22.29 9.90 -16.36
CA ASN A 170 21.72 10.96 -17.16
C ASN A 170 20.35 10.63 -17.75
N ASN A 171 19.92 9.38 -17.65
CA ASN A 171 18.60 8.94 -18.10
C ASN A 171 17.85 8.29 -16.95
N VAL A 172 16.79 8.95 -16.49
CA VAL A 172 15.98 8.50 -15.35
C VAL A 172 14.63 8.04 -15.85
N LYS A 173 14.18 6.88 -15.38
CA LYS A 173 12.90 6.29 -15.77
C LYS A 173 11.98 6.14 -14.57
N PHE A 174 10.80 6.75 -14.65
CA PHE A 174 9.74 6.63 -13.65
C PHE A 174 8.48 6.00 -14.25
N LEU A 175 7.70 5.36 -13.37
CA LEU A 175 6.36 4.86 -13.61
C LEU A 175 5.39 5.71 -12.79
N CYS A 176 4.33 6.20 -13.44
CA CYS A 176 3.23 6.93 -12.83
C CYS A 176 1.94 6.12 -13.03
N LEU A 177 1.30 5.72 -11.95
CA LEU A 177 0.12 4.84 -12.03
C LEU A 177 -1.13 5.71 -12.19
N LEU A 178 -2.10 5.23 -12.96
CA LEU A 178 -3.43 5.83 -13.07
C LEU A 178 -4.43 4.73 -13.41
N ASP A 179 -5.61 4.75 -12.80
CA ASP A 179 -6.66 3.79 -13.13
C ASP A 179 -7.53 4.36 -14.26
N SER A 180 -8.08 3.49 -15.10
CA SER A 180 -8.85 3.90 -16.29
C SER A 180 -10.11 4.72 -15.97
N ASP A 181 -10.47 4.76 -14.70
CA ASP A 181 -11.61 5.44 -14.14
C ASP A 181 -11.20 6.59 -13.20
N ASP A 182 -9.94 7.03 -13.19
CA ASP A 182 -9.44 8.17 -12.41
C ASP A 182 -8.90 9.31 -13.29
N VAL A 183 -8.60 10.46 -12.70
CA VAL A 183 -8.13 11.66 -13.42
C VAL A 183 -6.92 12.28 -12.72
N MET A 184 -5.84 12.52 -13.46
CA MET A 184 -4.66 13.24 -12.96
C MET A 184 -4.89 14.74 -13.03
N HIS A 185 -4.46 15.48 -12.01
CA HIS A 185 -4.44 16.93 -12.07
C HIS A 185 -3.21 17.40 -12.90
N PRO A 186 -3.25 18.60 -13.51
CA PRO A 186 -2.31 18.98 -14.57
C PRO A 186 -0.83 18.91 -14.20
N ASN A 187 -0.47 19.15 -12.94
CA ASN A 187 0.94 19.25 -12.53
C ASN A 187 1.47 18.00 -11.82
N ARG A 188 0.73 16.89 -11.79
CA ARG A 188 1.10 15.69 -11.03
C ARG A 188 2.47 15.15 -11.44
N VAL A 189 2.69 14.93 -12.73
CA VAL A 189 3.96 14.36 -13.24
C VAL A 189 5.13 15.28 -12.91
N ALA A 190 5.00 16.58 -13.14
CA ALA A 190 6.05 17.55 -12.85
C ALA A 190 6.42 17.56 -11.36
N LEU A 191 5.43 17.62 -10.48
CA LEU A 191 5.64 17.75 -9.03
C LEU A 191 6.17 16.46 -8.39
N GLN A 192 5.66 15.28 -8.77
CA GLN A 192 6.19 14.01 -8.28
C GLN A 192 7.60 13.73 -8.82
N THR A 193 7.88 14.07 -10.09
CA THR A 193 9.23 14.00 -10.65
C THR A 193 10.20 14.92 -9.92
N HIS A 194 9.80 16.18 -9.71
CA HIS A 194 10.60 17.15 -8.97
C HIS A 194 10.91 16.65 -7.55
N PHE A 195 9.93 16.11 -6.83
CA PHE A 195 10.14 15.53 -5.51
C PHE A 195 11.15 14.38 -5.55
N MET A 196 10.97 13.42 -6.47
CA MET A 196 11.88 12.28 -6.60
C MET A 196 13.32 12.73 -6.88
N MET A 197 13.51 13.77 -7.68
CA MET A 197 14.84 14.23 -8.10
C MET A 197 15.53 15.14 -7.09
N THR A 198 14.79 15.97 -6.35
CA THR A 198 15.37 16.99 -5.46
C THR A 198 15.35 16.61 -3.99
N GLN A 199 14.35 15.85 -3.55
CA GLN A 199 14.21 15.46 -2.15
C GLN A 199 14.87 14.11 -1.83
N LEU A 200 15.18 13.31 -2.85
CA LEU A 200 15.85 12.01 -2.70
C LEU A 200 17.23 12.07 -3.37
N SER A 201 18.23 12.41 -2.57
CA SER A 201 19.56 12.80 -3.04
C SER A 201 20.33 11.69 -3.79
N SER A 202 20.11 10.42 -3.45
CA SER A 202 20.81 9.30 -4.11
C SER A 202 19.89 8.50 -5.05
N SER A 203 20.50 7.97 -6.12
CA SER A 203 19.83 7.05 -7.06
C SER A 203 19.26 5.84 -6.35
N GLU A 204 20.01 5.27 -5.41
CA GLU A 204 19.55 4.16 -4.56
C GLU A 204 18.27 4.49 -3.78
N THR A 205 18.18 5.68 -3.18
CA THR A 205 16.98 6.08 -2.43
C THR A 205 15.77 6.18 -3.37
N ARG A 206 15.95 6.77 -4.56
CA ARG A 206 14.90 6.85 -5.59
C ARG A 206 14.46 5.47 -6.06
N HIS A 207 15.41 4.57 -6.30
CA HIS A 207 15.14 3.18 -6.69
C HIS A 207 14.44 2.40 -5.58
N ASN A 208 14.54 2.84 -4.34
CA ASN A 208 13.90 2.21 -3.19
C ASN A 208 12.58 2.88 -2.75
N THR A 209 12.16 3.98 -3.38
CA THR A 209 11.00 4.75 -2.91
C THR A 209 9.76 4.49 -3.76
N LEU A 210 8.65 4.16 -3.10
CA LEU A 210 7.30 4.26 -3.67
C LEU A 210 6.66 5.57 -3.15
N LEU A 211 6.44 6.52 -4.06
CA LEU A 211 5.90 7.84 -3.76
C LEU A 211 4.39 7.88 -4.04
N GLY A 212 3.59 8.29 -3.07
CA GLY A 212 2.18 8.67 -3.27
C GLY A 212 2.00 10.18 -3.35
N CYS A 213 0.75 10.61 -3.55
CA CYS A 213 0.33 12.01 -3.40
C CYS A 213 -1.05 12.08 -2.76
N THR A 214 -1.46 13.27 -2.32
CA THR A 214 -2.83 13.48 -1.85
C THR A 214 -3.83 13.46 -3.02
N PHE A 215 -5.07 13.07 -2.72
CA PHE A 215 -6.15 12.96 -3.71
C PHE A 215 -7.47 13.55 -3.20
N VAL A 216 -8.38 13.86 -4.11
CA VAL A 216 -9.81 14.15 -3.81
C VAL A 216 -10.69 13.01 -4.29
N ARG A 217 -11.90 12.91 -3.75
CA ARG A 217 -12.93 11.98 -4.21
C ARG A 217 -13.91 12.69 -5.15
N ASP A 218 -14.44 11.93 -6.09
CA ASP A 218 -15.60 12.33 -6.86
C ASP A 218 -16.63 11.16 -6.88
N PRO A 219 -17.83 11.34 -6.29
CA PRO A 219 -18.28 12.55 -5.61
C PRO A 219 -17.55 12.77 -4.25
N PRO A 220 -17.39 14.02 -3.77
CA PRO A 220 -16.55 14.35 -2.61
C PRO A 220 -16.94 13.69 -1.28
N ASP A 221 -18.21 13.31 -1.13
CA ASP A 221 -18.76 12.65 0.06
C ASP A 221 -18.45 11.14 0.11
N SER A 222 -18.02 10.55 -1.01
CA SER A 222 -17.67 9.12 -1.09
C SER A 222 -16.53 8.76 -0.16
N THR A 223 -16.83 8.02 0.92
CA THR A 223 -15.84 7.55 1.90
C THR A 223 -14.95 8.67 2.45
N TRP A 224 -15.49 9.89 2.64
CA TRP A 224 -14.69 11.09 2.97
C TRP A 224 -13.73 10.92 4.17
N HIS A 225 -14.15 10.18 5.21
CA HIS A 225 -13.31 9.86 6.36
C HIS A 225 -12.03 9.10 5.98
N TYR A 226 -12.13 8.20 5.01
CA TYR A 226 -11.01 7.43 4.51
C TYR A 226 -10.03 8.31 3.73
N SER A 227 -10.54 9.18 2.86
CA SER A 227 -9.71 10.15 2.13
C SER A 227 -9.02 11.14 3.07
N GLN A 228 -9.72 11.60 4.11
CA GLN A 228 -9.16 12.46 5.15
C GLN A 228 -8.03 11.74 5.90
N TRP A 229 -8.28 10.50 6.35
CA TRP A 229 -7.25 9.69 7.02
C TRP A 229 -6.03 9.50 6.11
N ALA A 230 -6.21 9.01 4.89
CA ALA A 230 -5.12 8.73 3.95
C ALA A 230 -4.29 9.99 3.65
N ASN A 231 -4.92 11.12 3.36
CA ASN A 231 -4.21 12.39 3.09
C ASN A 231 -3.52 12.98 4.32
N SER A 232 -3.95 12.62 5.54
CA SER A 232 -3.39 13.14 6.80
C SER A 232 -2.20 12.36 7.35
N LEU A 233 -1.95 11.15 6.86
CA LEU A 233 -0.86 10.31 7.35
C LEU A 233 0.47 11.04 7.17
N THR A 234 1.31 11.07 8.20
CA THR A 234 2.73 11.50 8.11
C THR A 234 3.57 10.38 7.51
N ASP A 235 4.79 10.68 7.05
CA ASP A 235 5.69 9.67 6.48
C ASP A 235 6.00 8.53 7.48
N GLU A 236 6.07 8.84 8.77
CA GLU A 236 6.19 7.84 9.84
C GLU A 236 4.93 6.97 9.93
N ARG A 237 3.73 7.57 9.93
CA ARG A 237 2.46 6.83 10.00
C ARG A 237 2.22 5.96 8.77
N LEU A 238 2.71 6.34 7.59
CA LEU A 238 2.66 5.47 6.40
C LEU A 238 3.28 4.10 6.70
N LEU A 239 4.40 4.10 7.43
CA LEU A 239 5.13 2.89 7.82
C LEU A 239 4.49 2.22 9.03
N LEU A 240 4.08 2.95 10.06
CA LEU A 240 3.51 2.33 11.27
C LEU A 240 2.12 1.71 11.02
N GLU A 241 1.35 2.26 10.08
CA GLU A 241 -0.01 1.77 9.75
C GLU A 241 -0.04 0.80 8.56
N ARG A 242 1.11 0.40 8.01
CA ARG A 242 1.22 -0.43 6.79
C ARG A 242 0.46 -1.76 6.84
N TYR A 243 0.19 -2.30 8.02
CA TYR A 243 -0.57 -3.55 8.19
C TYR A 243 -2.05 -3.33 8.52
N ARG A 244 -2.47 -2.09 8.78
CA ARG A 244 -3.89 -1.74 8.94
C ARG A 244 -4.58 -1.68 7.59
N GLU A 245 -3.95 -1.02 6.64
CA GLU A 245 -4.46 -0.76 5.29
C GLU A 245 -3.30 -0.34 4.37
N ILE A 246 -3.54 -0.28 3.06
CA ILE A 246 -2.60 0.37 2.14
C ILE A 246 -2.55 1.87 2.47
N THR A 247 -1.36 2.38 2.82
CA THR A 247 -1.20 3.75 3.33
C THR A 247 -0.89 4.81 2.26
N ILE A 248 -0.56 4.37 1.05
CA ILE A 248 -0.49 5.20 -0.17
C ILE A 248 -1.33 4.51 -1.24
N LEU A 249 -2.41 5.14 -1.69
CA LEU A 249 -3.39 4.47 -2.54
C LEU A 249 -2.91 4.41 -3.99
N GLN A 250 -3.12 3.30 -4.68
CA GLN A 250 -3.13 3.25 -6.15
C GLN A 250 -4.48 3.85 -6.56
N PRO A 251 -4.54 5.05 -7.18
CA PRO A 251 -3.76 5.45 -8.35
C PRO A 251 -2.59 6.40 -8.09
N THR A 252 -2.32 6.83 -6.86
CA THR A 252 -1.37 7.93 -6.57
C THR A 252 0.11 7.59 -6.75
N TRP A 253 0.41 6.30 -6.98
CA TRP A 253 1.77 5.79 -7.02
C TRP A 253 2.62 6.39 -8.14
N PHE A 254 3.84 6.75 -7.77
CA PHE A 254 4.91 7.20 -8.62
C PHE A 254 6.21 6.55 -8.12
N MET A 255 6.96 5.89 -9.00
CA MET A 255 8.13 5.12 -8.59
C MET A 255 9.17 5.05 -9.70
N SER A 256 10.42 4.75 -9.37
CA SER A 256 11.40 4.36 -10.40
C SER A 256 10.99 3.03 -11.04
N TYR A 257 11.33 2.85 -12.32
CA TYR A 257 11.19 1.55 -12.99
C TYR A 257 11.87 0.42 -12.20
N GLU A 258 12.99 0.71 -11.53
CA GLU A 258 13.72 -0.23 -10.67
C GLU A 258 12.90 -0.78 -9.50
N VAL A 259 11.91 -0.01 -9.00
CA VAL A 259 11.00 -0.52 -7.96
C VAL A 259 10.17 -1.69 -8.50
N TRP A 260 9.62 -1.55 -9.71
CA TRP A 260 8.83 -2.60 -10.35
C TRP A 260 9.68 -3.83 -10.67
N THR A 261 10.88 -3.61 -11.22
CA THR A 261 11.85 -4.69 -11.52
C THR A 261 12.24 -5.45 -10.26
N ARG A 262 12.59 -4.75 -9.16
CA ARG A 262 12.98 -5.39 -7.89
C ARG A 262 11.84 -6.17 -7.24
N VAL A 263 10.59 -5.69 -7.35
CA VAL A 263 9.42 -6.42 -6.86
C VAL A 263 9.13 -7.66 -7.74
N GLY A 264 9.57 -7.64 -9.01
CA GLY A 264 9.26 -8.65 -10.02
C GLY A 264 7.89 -8.42 -10.67
N GLY A 265 7.40 -7.19 -10.66
CA GLY A 265 6.09 -6.81 -11.16
C GLY A 265 4.90 -7.33 -10.35
N TYR A 266 3.69 -7.10 -10.88
CA TYR A 266 2.45 -7.53 -10.23
C TYR A 266 2.29 -9.06 -10.29
N VAL A 267 1.57 -9.61 -9.32
CA VAL A 267 1.20 -11.03 -9.32
C VAL A 267 0.16 -11.27 -10.40
N GLU A 268 0.42 -12.24 -11.28
CA GLU A 268 -0.48 -12.60 -12.38
C GLU A 268 -1.20 -13.90 -12.04
N ALA A 269 -2.51 -13.93 -12.27
CA ALA A 269 -3.23 -15.20 -12.33
C ALA A 269 -2.82 -15.96 -13.60
N PRO A 270 -2.74 -17.30 -13.55
CA PRO A 270 -2.50 -18.10 -14.73
C PRO A 270 -3.66 -17.96 -15.73
N SER A 271 -3.43 -18.32 -16.99
CA SER A 271 -4.51 -18.38 -17.98
C SER A 271 -5.59 -19.39 -17.57
N ALA A 272 -6.82 -19.20 -18.08
CA ALA A 272 -7.94 -20.09 -17.77
C ALA A 272 -7.66 -21.56 -18.14
N ASP A 273 -6.85 -21.79 -19.18
CA ASP A 273 -6.48 -23.12 -19.67
C ASP A 273 -5.29 -23.74 -18.93
N SER A 274 -4.71 -23.03 -17.96
CA SER A 274 -3.56 -23.51 -17.19
C SER A 274 -3.99 -24.40 -16.02
N ASN A 275 -3.25 -25.50 -15.82
CA ASN A 275 -3.39 -26.39 -14.66
C ASN A 275 -2.48 -25.98 -13.48
N ASP A 276 -1.89 -24.78 -13.54
CA ASP A 276 -0.96 -24.29 -12.54
C ASP A 276 -1.60 -24.17 -11.16
N THR A 277 -0.99 -24.83 -10.17
CA THR A 277 -1.35 -24.61 -8.77
C THR A 277 -0.65 -23.36 -8.24
N VAL A 278 -1.15 -22.83 -7.11
CA VAL A 278 -0.48 -21.72 -6.40
C VAL A 278 0.95 -22.09 -5.99
N VAL A 279 1.20 -23.37 -5.69
CA VAL A 279 2.54 -23.88 -5.36
C VAL A 279 3.46 -23.80 -6.57
N ASP A 280 2.99 -24.21 -7.76
CA ASP A 280 3.78 -24.14 -8.99
C ASP A 280 4.15 -22.70 -9.37
N ILE A 281 3.23 -21.77 -9.10
CA ILE A 281 3.45 -20.33 -9.32
C ILE A 281 4.48 -19.78 -8.34
N LEU A 282 4.37 -20.15 -7.06
CA LEU A 282 5.35 -19.78 -6.04
C LEU A 282 6.76 -20.29 -6.37
N LEU A 283 6.88 -21.55 -6.82
CA LEU A 283 8.16 -22.15 -7.20
C LEU A 283 8.79 -21.42 -8.39
N ARG A 284 8.03 -21.13 -9.45
CA ARG A 284 8.55 -20.35 -10.60
C ARG A 284 9.10 -19.00 -10.21
N ARG A 285 8.36 -18.26 -9.37
CA ARG A 285 8.80 -16.93 -8.90
C ARG A 285 10.00 -16.97 -7.96
N GLN A 286 10.35 -18.13 -7.40
CA GLN A 286 11.62 -18.32 -6.68
C GLN A 286 12.79 -18.58 -7.64
N HIS A 287 12.55 -19.15 -8.82
CA HIS A 287 13.56 -19.49 -9.83
C HIS A 287 13.83 -18.38 -10.87
N GLU A 288 12.89 -17.44 -11.07
CA GLU A 288 13.00 -16.35 -12.06
C GLU A 288 13.95 -15.20 -11.67
N VAL A 289 14.62 -15.27 -10.51
CA VAL A 289 15.65 -14.29 -10.12
C VAL A 289 16.97 -14.68 -10.82
N PRO A 290 17.55 -13.82 -11.70
CA PRO A 290 18.78 -14.13 -12.40
C PRO A 290 19.92 -14.48 -11.45
N ILE A 291 20.67 -15.54 -11.78
CA ILE A 291 21.95 -15.87 -11.15
C ILE A 291 23.00 -14.95 -11.79
N ASP A 292 23.14 -13.73 -11.29
CA ASP A 292 24.30 -12.90 -11.58
C ASP A 292 24.89 -12.40 -10.26
N GLY A 293 26.12 -12.84 -9.97
CA GLY A 293 26.92 -12.35 -8.85
C GLY A 293 27.37 -13.44 -7.89
N ASN A 294 28.67 -13.75 -7.93
CA ASN A 294 29.40 -14.57 -6.98
C ASN A 294 29.64 -13.80 -5.66
N ASP A 295 28.59 -13.27 -5.03
CA ASP A 295 28.70 -12.66 -3.71
C ASP A 295 28.47 -13.73 -2.64
N GLY A 296 29.59 -14.14 -2.04
CA GLY A 296 29.63 -15.08 -0.94
C GLY A 296 28.80 -14.61 0.25
N ASP A 297 28.07 -15.58 0.82
CA ASP A 297 27.63 -15.63 2.22
C ASP A 297 26.43 -14.79 2.68
N HIS A 298 25.54 -14.37 1.77
CA HIS A 298 24.24 -13.76 2.16
C HIS A 298 23.02 -14.55 1.64
N PRO A 299 22.02 -14.85 2.49
CA PRO A 299 20.90 -15.68 2.11
C PRO A 299 20.06 -15.01 1.01
N ARG A 300 20.10 -15.65 -0.17
CA ARG A 300 19.21 -15.53 -1.34
C ARG A 300 17.93 -14.75 -1.02
N THR A 301 17.73 -13.61 -1.68
CA THR A 301 16.51 -12.80 -1.52
C THR A 301 15.30 -13.64 -1.92
N SER A 302 14.61 -14.18 -0.92
CA SER A 302 13.32 -14.83 -1.11
C SER A 302 12.41 -13.86 -1.83
N SER A 303 11.81 -14.29 -2.96
CA SER A 303 10.88 -13.51 -3.78
C SER A 303 10.03 -12.58 -2.89
N CYS A 304 10.08 -11.27 -3.14
CA CYS A 304 9.36 -10.26 -2.34
C CYS A 304 7.82 -10.49 -2.40
N CYS A 305 7.32 -11.38 -3.25
CA CYS A 305 5.92 -11.66 -3.52
C CYS A 305 5.05 -11.99 -2.28
N LEU A 306 3.79 -11.51 -2.29
CA LEU A 306 2.77 -11.79 -1.29
C LEU A 306 1.67 -12.70 -1.87
N ILE A 307 1.87 -14.01 -1.76
CA ILE A 307 0.91 -15.06 -2.14
C ILE A 307 0.72 -16.00 -0.95
N HIS A 308 -0.52 -16.22 -0.54
CA HIS A 308 -0.85 -17.06 0.60
C HIS A 308 -0.94 -18.54 0.20
N PRO A 309 -0.04 -19.42 0.67
CA PRO A 309 0.04 -20.79 0.19
C PRO A 309 -1.23 -21.62 0.48
N ARG A 310 -1.96 -21.28 1.55
CA ARG A 310 -3.20 -21.98 1.97
C ARG A 310 -4.52 -21.34 1.53
N PHE A 311 -4.52 -20.04 1.20
CA PHE A 311 -5.77 -19.28 1.04
C PHE A 311 -5.91 -18.68 -0.35
N ASP A 312 -4.80 -18.51 -1.07
CA ASP A 312 -4.90 -18.18 -2.48
C ASP A 312 -5.30 -19.41 -3.30
N THR A 313 -6.09 -19.15 -4.31
CA THR A 313 -6.37 -20.04 -5.44
C THR A 313 -5.75 -19.41 -6.69
N PRO A 314 -5.53 -20.17 -7.78
CA PRO A 314 -5.08 -19.57 -9.05
C PRO A 314 -5.94 -18.38 -9.49
N SER A 315 -7.26 -18.47 -9.26
CA SER A 315 -8.22 -17.40 -9.60
C SER A 315 -8.22 -16.20 -8.65
N SER A 316 -7.70 -16.30 -7.41
CA SER A 316 -7.61 -15.16 -6.48
C SER A 316 -6.35 -14.32 -6.70
N LEU A 317 -5.37 -14.82 -7.46
CA LEU A 317 -4.11 -14.12 -7.72
C LEU A 317 -4.30 -12.82 -8.51
N ARG A 318 -5.38 -12.71 -9.29
CA ARG A 318 -5.77 -11.47 -10.00
C ARG A 318 -6.44 -10.41 -9.12
N LEU A 319 -6.61 -10.69 -7.81
CA LEU A 319 -7.25 -9.78 -6.85
C LEU A 319 -6.21 -9.21 -5.88
N ALA A 320 -6.52 -8.03 -5.32
CA ALA A 320 -5.68 -7.31 -4.36
C ALA A 320 -4.25 -7.06 -4.87
N GLU A 321 -4.12 -6.76 -6.17
CA GLU A 321 -2.83 -6.56 -6.83
C GLU A 321 -2.04 -5.40 -6.22
N ASP A 322 -2.75 -4.37 -5.77
CA ASP A 322 -2.24 -3.20 -5.06
C ASP A 322 -1.64 -3.61 -3.70
N LEU A 323 -2.40 -4.33 -2.86
CA LEU A 323 -1.95 -4.80 -1.56
C LEU A 323 -0.73 -5.72 -1.68
N ARG A 324 -0.76 -6.61 -2.68
CA ARG A 324 0.33 -7.55 -2.95
C ARG A 324 1.60 -6.81 -3.34
N PHE A 325 1.51 -5.87 -4.28
CA PHE A 325 2.65 -5.08 -4.72
C PHE A 325 3.20 -4.21 -3.58
N PHE A 326 2.31 -3.54 -2.84
CA PHE A 326 2.68 -2.67 -1.72
C PHE A 326 3.50 -3.41 -0.65
N HIS A 327 3.02 -4.56 -0.20
CA HIS A 327 3.76 -5.35 0.79
C HIS A 327 4.97 -6.07 0.19
N ALA A 328 4.94 -6.42 -1.10
CA ALA A 328 6.13 -6.97 -1.74
C ALA A 328 7.26 -5.94 -1.79
N HIS A 329 6.96 -4.70 -2.20
CA HIS A 329 7.90 -3.58 -2.13
C HIS A 329 8.49 -3.42 -0.73
N LEU A 330 7.65 -3.37 0.31
CA LEU A 330 8.07 -3.19 1.70
C LEU A 330 8.92 -4.32 2.28
N LYS A 331 8.96 -5.49 1.63
CA LYS A 331 9.83 -6.61 2.03
C LYS A 331 11.22 -6.51 1.41
N CYS A 332 11.36 -5.77 0.32
CA CYS A 332 12.63 -5.59 -0.33
C CYS A 332 13.53 -4.65 0.49
N ARG A 333 14.84 -4.95 0.54
CA ARG A 333 15.80 -4.20 1.38
C ARG A 333 15.86 -2.73 0.95
N GLY A 334 15.91 -1.83 1.94
CA GLY A 334 16.02 -0.39 1.70
C GLY A 334 14.73 0.29 1.27
N SER A 335 13.63 -0.45 1.06
CA SER A 335 12.36 0.10 0.59
C SER A 335 11.83 1.21 1.51
N THR A 336 11.38 2.31 0.91
CA THR A 336 10.72 3.41 1.60
C THR A 336 9.38 3.73 0.91
N ILE A 337 8.51 4.38 1.66
CA ILE A 337 7.26 4.95 1.17
C ILE A 337 7.20 6.40 1.60
N ARG A 338 6.81 7.28 0.67
CA ARG A 338 6.74 8.73 0.89
C ARG A 338 5.41 9.25 0.34
N MET A 339 4.96 10.39 0.84
CA MET A 339 3.78 11.06 0.30
C MET A 339 4.11 12.51 -0.01
N LEU A 340 3.95 12.89 -1.28
CA LEU A 340 3.99 14.28 -1.69
C LEU A 340 2.69 14.96 -1.25
N ARG A 341 2.83 16.04 -0.47
CA ARG A 341 1.72 16.88 -0.03
C ARG A 341 1.86 18.24 -0.71
N THR A 342 0.80 18.67 -1.38
CA THR A 342 0.69 19.92 -2.14
C THR A 342 -0.52 20.70 -1.65
N GLU A 343 -0.58 22.00 -1.95
CA GLU A 343 -1.72 22.85 -1.57
C GLU A 343 -3.05 22.32 -2.12
N THR A 344 -3.02 21.86 -3.37
CA THR A 344 -4.12 21.14 -4.01
C THR A 344 -3.72 19.69 -4.26
N PRO A 345 -4.63 18.71 -4.05
CA PRO A 345 -4.38 17.31 -4.40
C PRO A 345 -4.02 17.12 -5.87
N LEU A 346 -3.40 15.99 -6.22
CA LEU A 346 -2.86 15.75 -7.57
C LEU A 346 -3.66 14.73 -8.39
N VAL A 347 -4.70 14.13 -7.80
CA VAL A 347 -5.54 13.11 -8.43
C VAL A 347 -6.99 13.29 -7.96
N THR A 348 -7.93 13.13 -8.89
CA THR A 348 -9.34 12.84 -8.58
C THR A 348 -9.52 11.34 -8.64
N TYR A 349 -9.75 10.73 -7.47
CA TYR A 349 -10.05 9.31 -7.33
C TYR A 349 -11.58 9.14 -7.37
N ARG A 350 -12.12 8.69 -8.50
CA ARG A 350 -13.56 8.55 -8.70
C ARG A 350 -14.09 7.30 -8.01
N TYR A 351 -15.32 7.40 -7.52
CA TYR A 351 -16.06 6.29 -6.95
C TYR A 351 -17.25 5.96 -7.84
N PHE A 352 -17.17 4.83 -8.52
CA PHE A 352 -18.33 4.22 -9.18
C PHE A 352 -18.96 3.22 -8.23
N GLY A 353 -20.28 3.28 -8.07
CA GLY A 353 -21.01 2.47 -7.08
C GLY A 353 -20.68 0.97 -7.11
N ASP A 354 -21.08 0.28 -6.04
CA ASP A 354 -20.60 -1.06 -5.64
C ASP A 354 -20.58 -2.15 -6.73
N SER A 355 -21.41 -2.08 -7.77
CA SER A 355 -21.50 -3.10 -8.82
C SER A 355 -20.41 -3.02 -9.90
N GLN A 356 -19.68 -1.90 -10.02
CA GLN A 356 -18.68 -1.67 -11.08
C GLN A 356 -17.22 -1.73 -10.59
N SER A 357 -16.97 -1.58 -9.28
CA SER A 357 -15.60 -1.57 -8.74
C SER A 357 -15.02 -2.97 -8.52
N GLN A 358 -13.78 -3.22 -8.95
CA GLN A 358 -13.03 -4.45 -8.61
C GLN A 358 -12.80 -4.60 -7.09
N SER A 359 -12.76 -3.48 -6.35
CA SER A 359 -12.65 -3.49 -4.89
C SER A 359 -13.81 -4.25 -4.23
N PHE A 360 -15.01 -4.24 -4.84
CA PHE A 360 -16.16 -5.00 -4.36
C PHE A 360 -15.99 -6.52 -4.54
N ARG A 361 -15.27 -6.94 -5.58
CA ARG A 361 -15.00 -8.36 -5.88
C ARG A 361 -13.94 -8.96 -4.96
N THR A 362 -13.10 -8.12 -4.36
CA THR A 362 -12.05 -8.56 -3.43
C THR A 362 -12.63 -8.75 -2.04
N SER A 363 -12.70 -9.99 -1.56
CA SER A 363 -13.28 -10.27 -0.25
C SER A 363 -12.45 -9.66 0.88
N ARG A 364 -13.10 -9.07 1.89
CA ARG A 364 -12.44 -8.59 3.12
C ARG A 364 -11.61 -9.69 3.81
N LYS A 365 -12.04 -10.95 3.66
CA LYS A 365 -11.34 -12.12 4.19
C LYS A 365 -9.98 -12.31 3.52
N LEU A 366 -9.91 -12.21 2.19
CA LEU A 366 -8.66 -12.29 1.43
C LEU A 366 -7.70 -11.16 1.83
N LEU A 367 -8.19 -9.91 1.89
CA LEU A 367 -7.37 -8.76 2.32
C LEU A 367 -6.79 -8.97 3.73
N LEU A 368 -7.62 -9.44 4.66
CA LEU A 368 -7.16 -9.77 6.01
C LEU A 368 -6.09 -10.87 5.98
N GLN A 369 -6.30 -11.95 5.24
CA GLN A 369 -5.34 -13.06 5.13
C GLN A 369 -3.99 -12.61 4.55
N LEU A 370 -4.01 -11.75 3.52
CA LEU A 370 -2.81 -11.19 2.92
C LEU A 370 -2.07 -10.24 3.88
N ARG A 371 -2.79 -9.37 4.60
CA ARG A 371 -2.16 -8.51 5.63
C ARG A 371 -1.59 -9.34 6.78
N VAL A 372 -2.27 -10.41 7.23
CA VAL A 372 -1.73 -11.34 8.24
C VAL A 372 -0.46 -12.02 7.74
N LEU A 373 -0.43 -12.45 6.47
CA LEU A 373 0.78 -13.01 5.87
C LEU A 373 1.92 -12.00 5.86
N ALA A 374 1.65 -10.74 5.52
CA ALA A 374 2.64 -9.68 5.55
C ALA A 374 3.20 -9.44 6.97
N VAL A 375 2.34 -9.43 7.99
CA VAL A 375 2.76 -9.39 9.41
C VAL A 375 3.59 -10.61 9.78
N ALA A 376 3.18 -11.82 9.38
CA ALA A 376 3.90 -13.05 9.68
C ALA A 376 5.31 -13.05 9.06
N GLN A 377 5.45 -12.63 7.81
CA GLN A 377 6.72 -12.62 7.07
C GLN A 377 7.67 -11.49 7.48
N SER A 378 7.15 -10.35 7.95
CA SER A 378 7.97 -9.19 8.27
C SER A 378 8.19 -8.99 9.76
N VAL A 379 7.16 -9.24 10.58
CA VAL A 379 7.19 -9.03 12.04
C VAL A 379 7.47 -10.36 12.74
N LEU A 380 6.60 -11.36 12.59
CA LEU A 380 6.65 -12.57 13.43
C LEU A 380 7.87 -13.46 13.15
N SER A 381 8.22 -13.65 11.87
CA SER A 381 9.36 -14.50 11.47
C SER A 381 10.72 -13.82 11.58
N ARG A 382 10.77 -12.48 11.59
CA ARG A 382 12.01 -11.70 11.60
C ARG A 382 12.20 -10.96 12.92
N GLN A 383 11.39 -9.94 13.18
CA GLN A 383 11.53 -9.09 14.37
C GLN A 383 11.25 -9.86 15.67
N TRP A 384 10.22 -10.72 15.67
CA TRP A 384 9.76 -11.47 16.84
C TRP A 384 10.02 -12.97 16.73
N LYS A 385 11.06 -13.34 16.00
CA LYS A 385 11.44 -14.73 15.80
C LYS A 385 11.53 -15.45 17.15
N ASP A 386 10.86 -16.60 17.25
CA ASP A 386 10.79 -17.45 18.44
C ASP A 386 10.20 -16.81 19.71
N LYS A 387 9.61 -15.62 19.61
CA LYS A 387 8.93 -14.95 20.72
C LYS A 387 7.45 -15.30 20.75
N LYS A 388 6.89 -15.34 21.96
CA LYS A 388 5.44 -15.26 22.14
C LYS A 388 4.95 -13.83 21.91
N PHE A 389 3.67 -13.66 21.66
CA PHE A 389 3.07 -12.32 21.53
C PHE A 389 1.60 -12.33 21.98
N ILE A 390 1.05 -11.13 22.16
CA ILE A 390 -0.29 -10.91 22.67
C ILE A 390 -1.15 -10.28 21.57
N ILE A 391 -2.40 -10.73 21.47
CA ILE A 391 -3.39 -10.10 20.57
C ILE A 391 -4.32 -9.22 21.42
N TRP A 392 -4.32 -7.92 21.17
CA TRP A 392 -5.31 -7.03 21.76
C TRP A 392 -6.57 -7.02 20.91
N GLY A 393 -7.68 -7.46 21.49
CA GLY A 393 -9.00 -7.55 20.86
C GLY A 393 -9.48 -8.99 20.71
N ALA A 394 -10.20 -9.51 21.70
CA ALA A 394 -10.85 -10.82 21.64
C ALA A 394 -12.20 -10.79 20.86
N GLY A 395 -12.33 -9.84 19.93
CA GLY A 395 -13.49 -9.62 19.07
C GLY A 395 -13.47 -10.44 17.78
N ARG A 396 -14.21 -9.99 16.77
CA ARG A 396 -14.20 -10.59 15.42
C ARG A 396 -12.81 -10.48 14.80
N ASP A 397 -12.28 -9.27 14.72
CA ASP A 397 -11.06 -8.98 13.96
C ASP A 397 -9.83 -9.66 14.56
N GLY A 398 -9.63 -9.64 15.89
CA GLY A 398 -8.52 -10.38 16.50
C GLY A 398 -8.65 -11.90 16.43
N LYS A 399 -9.87 -12.45 16.41
CA LYS A 399 -10.08 -13.89 16.16
C LYS A 399 -9.84 -14.25 14.70
N ASP A 400 -10.21 -13.37 13.77
CA ASP A 400 -9.95 -13.54 12.34
C ASP A 400 -8.45 -13.44 12.04
N PHE A 401 -7.74 -12.50 12.68
CA PHE A 401 -6.27 -12.43 12.68
C PHE A 401 -5.66 -13.76 13.15
N TYR A 402 -6.06 -14.25 14.33
CA TYR A 402 -5.58 -15.53 14.86
C TYR A 402 -5.80 -16.69 13.89
N LYS A 403 -7.02 -16.82 13.33
CA LYS A 403 -7.37 -17.91 12.40
C LYS A 403 -6.60 -17.84 11.08
N ALA A 404 -6.19 -16.66 10.65
CA ALA A 404 -5.40 -16.48 9.44
C ALA A 404 -3.90 -16.74 9.65
N LEU A 405 -3.40 -16.81 10.89
CA LEU A 405 -2.02 -17.20 11.16
C LEU A 405 -1.78 -18.68 10.82
N ASP A 406 -0.56 -18.99 10.39
CA ASP A 406 -0.11 -20.37 10.30
C ASP A 406 0.02 -21.02 11.69
N PRO A 407 -0.13 -22.36 11.79
CA PRO A 407 -0.15 -23.06 13.08
C PRO A 407 1.09 -22.78 13.95
N ASN A 408 2.25 -22.60 13.32
CA ASN A 408 3.52 -22.29 13.98
C ASN A 408 3.53 -20.90 14.66
N PHE A 409 2.74 -19.93 14.19
CA PHE A 409 2.58 -18.62 14.82
C PHE A 409 1.38 -18.61 15.76
N GLN A 410 0.32 -19.38 15.46
CA GLN A 410 -0.80 -19.56 16.38
C GLN A 410 -0.31 -20.06 17.75
N ARG A 411 0.57 -21.06 17.81
CA ARG A 411 1.17 -21.56 19.07
C ARG A 411 1.94 -20.49 19.88
N ASN A 412 2.43 -19.44 19.22
CA ASN A 412 3.16 -18.34 19.86
C ASN A 412 2.23 -17.28 20.47
N VAL A 413 0.93 -17.32 20.17
CA VAL A 413 -0.05 -16.45 20.83
C VAL A 413 -0.16 -16.83 22.30
N TYR A 414 0.22 -15.90 23.18
CA TYR A 414 0.24 -16.10 24.63
C TYR A 414 -1.14 -15.97 25.25
N CYS A 415 -1.82 -14.87 24.93
CA CYS A 415 -3.19 -14.60 25.36
C CYS A 415 -3.84 -13.55 24.45
N PHE A 416 -5.15 -13.39 24.61
CA PHE A 416 -5.85 -12.19 24.18
C PHE A 416 -5.95 -11.20 25.35
N VAL A 417 -5.93 -9.91 25.05
CA VAL A 417 -6.36 -8.87 25.99
C VAL A 417 -7.56 -8.09 25.48
N ASP A 418 -8.39 -7.61 26.39
CA ASP A 418 -9.55 -6.78 26.04
C ASP A 418 -9.97 -5.86 27.21
N VAL A 419 -10.96 -5.01 26.94
CA VAL A 419 -11.63 -4.12 27.93
C VAL A 419 -13.10 -4.49 28.13
N ASP A 420 -13.68 -5.24 27.19
CA ASP A 420 -15.09 -5.64 27.18
C ASP A 420 -15.36 -6.74 28.22
N LEU A 421 -16.26 -6.43 29.17
CA LEU A 421 -16.62 -7.32 30.27
C LEU A 421 -17.15 -8.68 29.79
N LYS A 422 -17.89 -8.75 28.67
CA LYS A 422 -18.43 -10.02 28.17
C LYS A 422 -17.30 -10.92 27.68
N LYS A 423 -16.30 -10.36 27.02
CA LYS A 423 -15.13 -11.13 26.56
C LYS A 423 -14.25 -11.57 27.73
N LEU A 424 -14.06 -10.72 28.74
CA LEU A 424 -13.32 -11.07 29.97
C LEU A 424 -14.02 -12.19 30.76
N ASN A 425 -15.35 -12.14 30.83
CA ASN A 425 -16.16 -13.18 31.48
C ASN A 425 -16.17 -14.50 30.71
N ALA A 426 -16.01 -14.48 29.37
CA ALA A 426 -15.80 -15.70 28.60
C ALA A 426 -14.51 -16.42 29.02
N GLY A 427 -13.51 -15.67 29.50
CA GLY A 427 -12.28 -16.16 30.14
C GLY A 427 -11.27 -16.79 29.18
N PHE A 428 -11.72 -17.50 28.15
CA PHE A 428 -10.89 -18.16 27.16
C PHE A 428 -11.49 -18.04 25.76
N TYR A 429 -10.63 -17.88 24.76
CA TYR A 429 -10.96 -18.19 23.39
C TYR A 429 -10.66 -19.67 23.13
N VAL A 430 -11.70 -20.42 22.75
CA VAL A 430 -11.61 -21.84 22.45
C VAL A 430 -11.47 -21.99 20.94
N THR A 431 -10.36 -22.57 20.47
CA THR A 431 -10.14 -22.80 19.05
C THR A 431 -11.08 -23.92 18.55
N GLY A 432 -11.51 -23.85 17.30
CA GLY A 432 -12.24 -24.98 16.70
C GLY A 432 -11.35 -26.22 16.60
N ARG A 433 -11.94 -27.42 16.58
CA ARG A 433 -11.24 -28.64 16.16
C ARG A 433 -10.77 -28.44 14.72
N ASP A 434 -9.50 -28.75 14.47
CA ASP A 434 -8.98 -28.77 13.11
C ASP A 434 -9.69 -29.90 12.34
N LYS A 435 -10.38 -29.56 11.25
CA LYS A 435 -11.13 -30.54 10.44
C LYS A 435 -10.26 -31.17 9.36
N ASP A 436 -9.09 -30.59 9.08
CA ASP A 436 -8.25 -30.96 7.95
C ASP A 436 -7.18 -32.00 8.31
N THR A 437 -7.03 -32.35 9.59
CA THR A 437 -6.22 -33.50 10.00
C THR A 437 -7.12 -34.71 10.22
N ASN A 438 -6.95 -35.76 9.39
CA ASN A 438 -7.55 -37.09 9.61
C ASN A 438 -7.12 -37.77 10.93
N ASN A 439 -6.32 -37.09 11.76
CA ASN A 439 -5.99 -37.52 13.11
C ASN A 439 -7.03 -36.98 14.09
N ASN A 440 -7.64 -37.87 14.86
CA ASN A 440 -8.54 -37.57 15.99
C ASN A 440 -7.85 -36.82 17.17
N ASP A 441 -6.63 -36.34 17.00
CA ASP A 441 -5.77 -35.72 18.02
C ASP A 441 -5.80 -34.17 18.02
N GLY A 442 -6.75 -33.55 17.32
CA GLY A 442 -6.91 -32.09 17.32
C GLY A 442 -7.35 -31.55 18.68
N GLU A 443 -6.40 -31.37 19.61
CA GLU A 443 -6.69 -30.86 20.94
C GLU A 443 -7.23 -29.43 20.85
N THR A 444 -8.41 -29.22 21.43
CA THR A 444 -9.04 -27.90 21.50
C THR A 444 -8.21 -26.99 22.40
N ARG A 445 -7.50 -26.03 21.81
CA ARG A 445 -6.69 -25.07 22.56
C ARG A 445 -7.55 -24.00 23.21
N LYS A 446 -7.33 -23.76 24.50
CA LYS A 446 -7.93 -22.66 25.27
C LYS A 446 -6.90 -21.55 25.44
N ILE A 447 -7.12 -20.41 24.78
CA ILE A 447 -6.25 -19.24 24.87
C ILE A 447 -6.86 -18.26 25.87
N PRO A 448 -6.16 -17.87 26.96
CA PRO A 448 -6.72 -16.97 27.96
C PRO A 448 -7.11 -15.60 27.40
N ILE A 449 -8.18 -15.01 27.95
CA ILE A 449 -8.60 -13.63 27.72
C ILE A 449 -8.48 -12.89 29.07
N VAL A 450 -7.62 -11.89 29.14
CA VAL A 450 -7.39 -11.08 30.36
C VAL A 450 -7.54 -9.59 30.07
N HIS A 451 -7.63 -8.77 31.11
CA HIS A 451 -7.75 -7.32 30.93
C HIS A 451 -6.40 -6.70 30.53
N PHE A 452 -6.40 -5.73 29.61
CA PHE A 452 -5.17 -5.13 29.08
C PHE A 452 -4.28 -4.50 30.18
N SER A 453 -4.86 -4.09 31.31
CA SER A 453 -4.09 -3.49 32.41
C SER A 453 -2.95 -4.38 32.89
N PHE A 454 -3.05 -5.71 32.73
CA PHE A 454 -1.97 -6.61 33.13
C PHE A 454 -0.69 -6.43 32.29
N LEU A 455 -0.77 -5.74 31.15
CA LEU A 455 0.37 -5.39 30.31
C LEU A 455 1.10 -4.13 30.80
N ILE A 456 0.47 -3.30 31.64
CA ILE A 456 1.01 -2.02 32.12
C ILE A 456 2.16 -2.30 33.11
N PRO A 457 3.41 -1.89 32.84
CA PRO A 457 4.54 -2.17 33.73
C PRO A 457 4.48 -1.36 35.04
N ASP A 458 4.10 -0.08 35.00
CA ASP A 458 3.95 0.72 36.21
C ASP A 458 2.81 0.19 37.10
N THR A 459 3.16 -0.23 38.31
CA THR A 459 2.21 -0.85 39.25
C THR A 459 1.16 0.12 39.77
N LYS A 460 1.49 1.41 39.93
CA LYS A 460 0.54 2.44 40.38
C LYS A 460 -0.47 2.73 39.26
N VAL A 461 0.01 2.95 38.04
CA VAL A 461 -0.85 3.17 36.86
C VAL A 461 -1.76 1.97 36.65
N ARG A 462 -1.22 0.75 36.68
CA ARG A 462 -1.98 -0.49 36.57
C ARG A 462 -3.11 -0.56 37.60
N LYS A 463 -2.81 -0.38 38.88
CA LYS A 463 -3.82 -0.42 39.96
C LYS A 463 -4.89 0.64 39.75
N SER A 464 -4.52 1.86 39.38
CA SER A 464 -5.47 2.95 39.10
C SER A 464 -6.43 2.59 37.96
N VAL A 465 -5.92 2.05 36.85
CA VAL A 465 -6.73 1.60 35.71
C VAL A 465 -7.69 0.47 36.13
N GLN A 466 -7.19 -0.51 36.89
CA GLN A 466 -8.02 -1.62 37.38
C GLN A 466 -9.15 -1.13 38.29
N ILE A 467 -8.86 -0.26 39.25
CA ILE A 467 -9.85 0.31 40.18
C ILE A 467 -10.90 1.11 39.40
N ALA A 468 -10.48 1.94 38.44
CA ALA A 468 -11.41 2.73 37.62
C ALA A 468 -12.38 1.83 36.84
N TRP A 469 -11.85 0.81 36.15
CA TRP A 469 -12.67 -0.13 35.38
C TRP A 469 -13.66 -0.91 36.27
N GLN A 470 -13.21 -1.35 37.46
CA GLN A 470 -14.03 -2.06 38.43
C GLN A 470 -15.17 -1.20 39.00
N ARG A 471 -14.89 0.07 39.31
CA ARG A 471 -15.89 1.04 39.81
C ARG A 471 -17.02 1.24 38.81
N ASP A 472 -16.67 1.32 37.53
CA ASP A 472 -17.62 1.58 36.46
C ASP A 472 -18.30 0.29 35.97
N GLY A 473 -17.94 -0.86 36.57
CA GLY A 473 -18.49 -2.18 36.29
C GLY A 473 -18.30 -2.63 34.84
N GLY A 474 -17.26 -2.14 34.17
CA GLY A 474 -17.08 -2.35 32.73
C GLY A 474 -18.27 -1.88 31.86
N ALA A 475 -19.21 -1.08 32.40
CA ALA A 475 -20.48 -0.75 31.75
C ALA A 475 -20.41 0.51 30.89
N ASN A 476 -19.32 1.27 30.95
CA ASN A 476 -19.13 2.52 30.23
C ASN A 476 -18.22 2.31 29.02
N ASP A 477 -18.74 1.66 27.99
CA ASP A 477 -18.00 1.23 26.78
C ASP A 477 -17.16 2.37 26.17
N ALA A 478 -17.73 3.57 26.06
CA ALA A 478 -17.04 4.75 25.50
C ALA A 478 -15.85 5.23 26.35
N GLN A 479 -15.93 5.11 27.69
CA GLN A 479 -14.88 5.57 28.60
C GLN A 479 -13.77 4.51 28.79
N ASN A 480 -14.07 3.25 28.47
CA ASN A 480 -13.14 2.13 28.59
C ASN A 480 -12.39 1.80 27.29
N GLY A 481 -12.68 2.49 26.18
CA GLY A 481 -12.07 2.22 24.88
C GLY A 481 -12.70 1.05 24.13
N CYS A 482 -13.96 0.72 24.44
CA CYS A 482 -14.76 -0.20 23.64
C CYS A 482 -15.41 0.60 22.49
N ILE A 483 -15.36 0.05 21.27
CA ILE A 483 -15.99 0.68 20.11
C ILE A 483 -17.50 0.61 20.27
N ASP A 484 -18.17 1.77 20.26
CA ASP A 484 -19.63 1.83 20.23
C ASP A 484 -20.14 1.26 18.90
N LYS A 485 -21.05 0.28 19.01
CA LYS A 485 -21.64 -0.42 17.86
C LYS A 485 -22.99 0.17 17.44
N THR A 486 -23.47 1.23 18.08
CA THR A 486 -24.68 1.90 17.60
C THR A 486 -24.38 2.64 16.29
N HIS A 487 -25.10 2.29 15.23
CA HIS A 487 -25.06 3.02 13.97
C HIS A 487 -25.47 4.49 14.19
N PRO A 488 -24.83 5.47 13.52
CA PRO A 488 -25.41 6.81 13.42
C PRO A 488 -26.78 6.68 12.77
N SER A 489 -27.81 7.27 13.40
CA SER A 489 -29.12 7.35 12.76
C SER A 489 -28.98 8.23 11.51
N LYS A 490 -29.67 7.89 10.41
CA LYS A 490 -29.67 8.71 9.18
C LYS A 490 -30.26 10.13 9.37
N ASN A 491 -30.69 10.51 10.58
CA ASN A 491 -31.37 11.77 10.87
C ASN A 491 -30.62 12.69 11.87
N ASP A 492 -29.35 12.41 12.20
CA ASP A 492 -28.65 13.22 13.19
C ASP A 492 -28.18 14.56 12.57
N THR A 493 -29.04 15.56 12.65
CA THR A 493 -28.68 16.98 12.51
C THR A 493 -27.80 17.39 13.69
N PRO A 494 -26.77 18.25 13.52
CA PRO A 494 -25.91 18.66 14.61
C PRO A 494 -26.74 19.49 15.61
N GLY A 495 -26.93 18.99 16.84
CA GLY A 495 -27.45 19.81 17.94
C GLY A 495 -28.61 19.25 18.79
N LYS A 496 -29.08 18.01 18.60
CA LYS A 496 -30.10 17.42 19.50
C LYS A 496 -29.58 16.19 20.25
N VAL A 497 -29.45 16.34 21.57
CA VAL A 497 -29.20 15.25 22.51
C VAL A 497 -30.41 14.32 22.51
N GLY A 498 -30.26 13.13 21.92
CA GLY A 498 -31.28 12.07 21.97
C GLY A 498 -31.43 11.47 23.37
N PRO A 499 -32.57 10.85 23.69
CA PRO A 499 -32.88 10.42 25.06
C PRO A 499 -31.93 9.31 25.53
N MET A 500 -31.39 9.47 26.75
CA MET A 500 -30.60 8.46 27.43
C MET A 500 -31.34 7.11 27.48
N LYS A 501 -30.70 6.04 27.00
CA LYS A 501 -31.22 4.66 27.15
C LYS A 501 -31.38 4.33 28.64
N LYS A 502 -32.52 3.72 29.00
CA LYS A 502 -32.85 3.30 30.37
C LYS A 502 -31.76 2.36 30.93
N ARG A 503 -31.21 2.73 32.10
CA ARG A 503 -30.28 1.94 32.92
C ARG A 503 -30.85 0.53 33.16
N GLN A 504 -30.14 -0.50 32.69
CA GLN A 504 -30.41 -1.88 33.11
C GLN A 504 -30.16 -2.02 34.63
N LYS A 505 -31.05 -2.74 35.31
CA LYS A 505 -31.00 -2.98 36.76
C LYS A 505 -29.64 -3.59 37.16
N ARG A 506 -28.93 -2.89 38.06
CA ARG A 506 -27.71 -3.37 38.74
C ARG A 506 -28.05 -4.60 39.58
N THR A 507 -27.49 -5.75 39.24
CA THR A 507 -27.39 -6.89 40.17
C THR A 507 -26.07 -6.77 40.93
N ASN A 508 -26.14 -6.71 42.25
CA ASN A 508 -25.00 -6.52 43.18
C ASN A 508 -24.15 -7.80 43.32
N ASN A 509 -23.60 -8.34 42.23
CA ASN A 509 -22.62 -9.43 42.31
C ASN A 509 -21.20 -8.86 42.16
N LEU A 510 -20.57 -8.56 43.30
CA LEU A 510 -19.19 -8.02 43.37
C LEU A 510 -18.16 -8.96 42.70
N ASP A 511 -18.38 -10.27 42.72
CA ASP A 511 -17.48 -11.27 42.11
C ASP A 511 -17.37 -11.17 40.57
N ARG A 512 -18.36 -10.57 39.90
CA ARG A 512 -18.35 -10.43 38.42
C ARG A 512 -17.33 -9.40 37.93
N PHE A 513 -16.78 -8.56 38.82
CA PHE A 513 -15.88 -7.47 38.46
C PHE A 513 -14.43 -7.72 38.91
N GLN A 514 -14.09 -8.93 39.37
CA GLN A 514 -12.72 -9.25 39.70
C GLN A 514 -11.90 -9.52 38.43
N LEU A 515 -10.80 -8.78 38.27
CA LEU A 515 -9.86 -9.00 37.17
C LEU A 515 -8.94 -10.19 37.52
N VAL A 516 -8.95 -11.19 36.66
CA VAL A 516 -8.18 -12.44 36.84
C VAL A 516 -7.14 -12.53 35.73
N ASP A 517 -5.87 -12.75 36.09
CA ASP A 517 -4.75 -12.96 35.16
C ASP A 517 -4.70 -14.39 34.59
N ARG A 518 -5.57 -15.27 35.11
CA ARG A 518 -5.73 -16.66 34.68
C ARG A 518 -4.45 -17.49 34.84
N GLY A 519 -3.61 -17.17 35.82
CA GLY A 519 -2.36 -17.87 36.09
C GLY A 519 -1.25 -17.59 35.06
N LEU A 520 -1.42 -16.55 34.24
CA LEU A 520 -0.38 -16.07 33.34
C LEU A 520 0.75 -15.42 34.12
N ASP A 521 1.97 -15.54 33.62
CA ASP A 521 3.14 -14.86 34.16
C ASP A 521 3.03 -13.36 33.89
N ARG A 522 2.91 -12.59 34.97
CA ARG A 522 2.76 -11.14 34.93
C ARG A 522 3.98 -10.43 34.38
N ARG A 523 5.20 -10.97 34.54
CA ARG A 523 6.41 -10.39 33.95
C ARG A 523 6.37 -10.51 32.45
N LEU A 524 6.04 -11.70 31.94
CA LEU A 524 5.85 -11.91 30.50
C LEU A 524 4.75 -11.00 29.93
N LEU A 525 3.62 -10.86 30.60
CA LEU A 525 2.56 -9.92 30.16
C LEU A 525 3.07 -8.47 29.99
N GLN A 526 4.00 -8.03 30.84
CA GLN A 526 4.57 -6.68 30.80
C GLN A 526 5.70 -6.50 29.77
N GLU A 527 6.23 -7.58 29.20
CA GLU A 527 7.36 -7.52 28.25
C GLU A 527 6.99 -7.97 26.83
N LEU A 528 6.00 -8.88 26.71
CA LEU A 528 5.69 -9.49 25.42
C LEU A 528 5.19 -8.47 24.39
N PRO A 529 5.57 -8.62 23.11
CA PRO A 529 5.05 -7.78 22.04
C PRO A 529 3.54 -7.91 21.83
N VAL A 530 2.92 -6.88 21.27
CA VAL A 530 1.46 -6.78 21.13
C VAL A 530 1.04 -6.45 19.70
N ILE A 531 0.04 -7.17 19.19
CA ILE A 531 -0.68 -6.82 17.96
C ILE A 531 -2.07 -6.32 18.33
N VAL A 532 -2.37 -5.07 17.97
CA VAL A 532 -3.66 -4.43 18.23
C VAL A 532 -4.61 -4.68 17.07
N CYS A 533 -5.60 -5.53 17.29
CA CYS A 533 -6.67 -5.86 16.35
C CYS A 533 -7.97 -5.12 16.72
N VAL A 534 -7.84 -3.88 17.19
CA VAL A 534 -8.95 -2.98 17.50
C VAL A 534 -8.75 -1.72 16.67
N ALA A 535 -9.80 -1.27 15.98
CA ALA A 535 -9.71 -0.15 15.06
C ALA A 535 -9.32 1.17 15.75
N LEU A 536 -8.24 1.78 15.27
CA LEU A 536 -7.81 3.12 15.67
C LEU A 536 -8.86 4.19 15.35
N TYR A 537 -8.80 5.29 16.09
CA TYR A 537 -9.60 6.51 15.90
C TYR A 537 -11.10 6.35 16.12
N ARG A 538 -11.55 5.17 16.58
CA ARG A 538 -12.98 4.86 16.82
C ARG A 538 -13.43 5.01 18.26
N THR A 539 -12.52 5.38 19.15
CA THR A 539 -12.78 5.49 20.60
C THR A 539 -12.43 6.87 21.16
N ASN A 540 -12.41 7.92 20.32
CA ASN A 540 -12.06 9.29 20.72
C ASN A 540 -10.75 9.37 21.53
N GLY A 541 -9.71 8.62 21.13
CA GLY A 541 -8.41 8.62 21.79
C GLY A 541 -8.27 7.68 23.00
N VAL A 542 -9.33 6.98 23.43
CA VAL A 542 -9.26 6.13 24.63
C VAL A 542 -8.43 4.86 24.39
N LEU A 543 -8.63 4.16 23.27
CA LEU A 543 -7.78 3.02 22.90
C LEU A 543 -6.32 3.44 22.82
N GLU A 544 -6.04 4.57 22.17
CA GLU A 544 -4.70 5.11 21.98
C GLU A 544 -4.02 5.42 23.32
N LYS A 545 -4.75 6.02 24.28
CA LYS A 545 -4.27 6.21 25.65
C LYS A 545 -4.00 4.89 26.38
N ASN A 546 -4.89 3.91 26.23
CA ASN A 546 -4.71 2.59 26.84
C ASN A 546 -3.48 1.87 26.25
N VAL A 547 -3.28 1.95 24.93
CA VAL A 547 -2.12 1.39 24.24
C VAL A 547 -0.84 2.12 24.67
N ALA A 548 -0.85 3.45 24.81
CA ALA A 548 0.29 4.18 25.33
C ALA A 548 0.68 3.74 26.75
N SER A 549 -0.30 3.40 27.59
CA SER A 549 -0.05 2.99 28.99
C SER A 549 0.67 1.65 29.14
N ILE A 550 0.75 0.82 28.09
CA ILE A 550 1.49 -0.44 28.14
C ILE A 550 2.97 -0.29 27.74
N GLU A 551 3.40 0.95 27.42
CA GLU A 551 4.81 1.32 27.19
C GLU A 551 5.51 0.43 26.14
N ARG A 552 4.78 0.10 25.07
CA ARG A 552 5.35 -0.55 23.89
C ARG A 552 5.69 0.49 22.83
N LEU A 553 6.76 0.23 22.10
CA LEU A 553 7.22 1.04 20.98
C LEU A 553 6.61 0.54 19.67
N GLU A 554 5.81 1.41 19.04
CA GLU A 554 5.20 1.12 17.73
C GLU A 554 6.28 0.84 16.67
N GLY A 555 6.05 -0.17 15.84
CA GLY A 555 7.00 -0.57 14.81
C GLY A 555 8.09 -1.54 15.30
N GLU A 556 8.22 -1.72 16.62
CA GLU A 556 9.20 -2.64 17.23
C GLU A 556 8.54 -3.77 18.00
N ASN A 557 7.86 -3.46 19.11
CA ASN A 557 7.17 -4.45 19.96
C ASN A 557 5.66 -4.17 20.10
N LEU A 558 5.14 -3.27 19.27
CA LEU A 558 3.72 -2.98 19.10
C LEU A 558 3.40 -2.73 17.62
N TRP A 559 2.34 -3.38 17.13
CA TRP A 559 1.84 -3.16 15.77
C TRP A 559 0.31 -3.07 15.77
N HIS A 560 -0.23 -2.16 14.97
CA HIS A 560 -1.67 -2.05 14.73
C HIS A 560 -2.05 -2.81 13.46
N PHE A 561 -3.15 -3.57 13.52
CA PHE A 561 -3.65 -4.38 12.42
C PHE A 561 -5.06 -3.99 11.94
N SER A 562 -5.85 -3.31 12.78
CA SER A 562 -7.25 -2.95 12.47
C SER A 562 -7.49 -1.46 12.51
#